data_AF-A0A1Y3B8A0-F1
#
_entry.id   AF-A0A1Y3B8A0-F1
#
_cell.length_a   1.000
_cell.length_b   1.000
_cell.length_c   1.000
_cell.angle_alpha   90.00
_cell.angle_beta   90.00
_cell.angle_gamma   90.00
#
_symmetry.space_group_name_H-M   'P 1'
#
loop_
_entity.id
_entity.type
_entity.pdbx_description
1 polymer ?
#
loop_
_entity_poly.entity_id
_entity_poly.type
_entity_poly.pdbx_seq_one_letter_code
_entity_poly.pdbx_strand_id
1 'polypeptide(L)'
;MRLCMGSRRGFICRMKIGNLPIDAIAPNHLHRIRQRGGLGVSIDGNHYAVVHCTGYIKNWPPSGVQIERHDPTDENHTVNNCCMVAIGRLQVTSVPNTNDLMATNANNEFISRHSLDGKFTFVDQRVTNILGYQPQELLNKICFDYYHPEDQSHMKESFKH
;
A
#
# COMPACT_ATOMS: atom_id res chain seq x y z
N MET A 1 19.08 17.27 14.55
CA MET A 1 18.47 16.14 15.31
C MET A 1 19.61 15.31 15.88
N ARG A 2 19.90 15.37 17.20
CA ARG A 2 21.05 14.64 17.79
C ARG A 2 20.71 13.14 17.88
N LEU A 3 21.53 12.29 17.28
CA LEU A 3 21.43 10.83 17.39
C LEU A 3 21.97 10.41 18.76
N CYS A 4 21.09 10.37 19.77
CA CYS A 4 21.47 9.84 21.08
C CYS A 4 21.58 8.31 21.02
N MET A 5 22.63 7.75 21.61
CA MET A 5 22.80 6.30 21.72
C MET A 5 21.68 5.66 22.55
N GLY A 6 21.21 4.49 22.14
CA GLY A 6 20.07 3.81 22.74
C GLY A 6 18.70 4.38 22.35
N SER A 7 18.65 5.43 21.52
CA SER A 7 17.39 6.04 21.11
C SER A 7 16.57 5.07 20.25
N ARG A 8 15.30 4.86 20.63
CA ARG A 8 14.35 4.00 19.91
C ARG A 8 13.95 4.62 18.58
N ARG A 9 13.80 3.79 17.55
CA ARG A 9 13.32 4.16 16.21
C ARG A 9 12.26 3.16 15.77
N GLY A 10 11.21 3.68 15.15
CA GLY A 10 10.14 2.89 14.55
C GLY A 10 9.72 3.54 13.25
N PHE A 11 9.55 2.75 12.20
CA PHE A 11 9.05 3.22 10.91
C PHE A 11 8.36 2.09 10.15
N ILE A 12 7.52 2.48 9.20
CA ILE A 12 6.87 1.56 8.27
C ILE A 12 7.47 1.80 6.89
N CYS A 13 7.84 0.72 6.21
CA CYS A 13 8.39 0.81 4.86
C CYS A 13 7.85 -0.30 3.97
N ARG A 14 8.07 -0.14 2.66
CA ARG A 14 7.81 -1.16 1.65
C ARG A 14 9.12 -1.88 1.35
N MET A 15 9.15 -3.19 1.55
CA MET A 15 10.30 -4.03 1.22
C MET A 15 9.99 -4.90 0.00
N LYS A 16 10.92 -4.97 -0.96
CA LYS A 16 10.78 -5.77 -2.17
C LYS A 16 10.72 -7.25 -1.80
N ILE A 17 9.71 -7.95 -2.30
CA ILE A 17 9.60 -9.40 -2.16
C ILE A 17 10.53 -10.02 -3.21
N GLY A 18 11.43 -10.89 -2.78
CA GLY A 18 12.34 -11.59 -3.70
C GLY A 18 11.59 -12.46 -4.72
N ASN A 19 12.22 -12.66 -5.88
CA ASN A 19 11.79 -13.64 -6.88
C ASN A 19 12.17 -15.05 -6.40
N LEU A 20 11.53 -15.54 -5.33
CA LEU A 20 11.61 -16.97 -5.04
C LEU A 20 10.68 -17.73 -6.01
N PRO A 21 11.18 -18.79 -6.68
CA PRO A 21 10.31 -19.75 -7.34
C PRO A 21 9.36 -20.36 -6.30
N ILE A 22 8.13 -20.61 -6.72
CA ILE A 22 6.98 -20.98 -5.88
C ILE A 22 7.23 -22.27 -5.08
N ASP A 23 8.22 -23.07 -5.48
CA ASP A 23 8.45 -24.42 -4.97
C ASP A 23 9.41 -24.53 -3.77
N ALA A 24 10.07 -23.44 -3.36
CA ALA A 24 11.16 -23.59 -2.37
C ALA A 24 10.74 -23.51 -0.90
N ILE A 25 9.68 -22.78 -0.50
CA ILE A 25 9.24 -22.70 0.91
C ILE A 25 7.74 -22.41 1.00
N ALA A 26 6.97 -23.35 1.58
CA ALA A 26 5.58 -23.23 2.05
C ALA A 26 4.61 -22.45 1.12
N PRO A 27 3.92 -23.13 0.17
CA PRO A 27 3.11 -22.48 -0.88
C PRO A 27 2.00 -21.57 -0.36
N ASN A 28 1.59 -21.73 0.89
CA ASN A 28 0.42 -21.08 1.44
C ASN A 28 0.67 -19.70 2.06
N HIS A 29 1.90 -19.36 2.45
CA HIS A 29 2.16 -18.12 3.20
C HIS A 29 2.55 -16.95 2.29
N LEU A 30 3.49 -17.17 1.36
CA LEU A 30 3.94 -16.13 0.41
C LEU A 30 2.89 -15.84 -0.67
N HIS A 31 2.15 -16.86 -1.12
CA HIS A 31 1.06 -16.67 -2.10
C HIS A 31 -0.04 -15.79 -1.51
N ARG A 32 -0.40 -16.00 -0.23
CA ARG A 32 -1.32 -15.12 0.50
C ARG A 32 -0.80 -13.69 0.63
N ILE A 33 0.50 -13.49 0.84
CA ILE A 33 1.11 -12.16 0.96
C ILE A 33 1.08 -11.40 -0.37
N ARG A 34 1.38 -12.09 -1.49
CA ARG A 34 1.32 -11.50 -2.84
C ARG A 34 -0.10 -11.18 -3.28
N GLN A 35 -1.07 -12.06 -2.98
CA GLN A 35 -2.48 -11.88 -3.35
C GLN A 35 -3.21 -10.86 -2.46
N ARG A 36 -2.80 -10.67 -1.19
CA ARG A 36 -3.42 -9.73 -0.24
C ARG A 36 -2.65 -8.42 -0.09
N GLY A 37 -1.79 -8.09 -1.05
CA GLY A 37 -1.02 -6.86 -1.03
C GLY A 37 -1.94 -5.65 -1.13
N GLY A 38 -2.24 -5.00 0.00
CA GLY A 38 -3.04 -3.76 0.05
C GLY A 38 -2.37 -2.54 -0.60
N LEU A 39 -1.24 -2.73 -1.28
CA LEU A 39 -0.49 -1.70 -1.96
C LEU A 39 -0.81 -1.59 -3.46
N GLY A 40 -1.66 -2.49 -3.98
CA GLY A 40 -1.99 -2.55 -5.41
C GLY A 40 -0.85 -3.09 -6.27
N VAL A 41 -1.04 -3.03 -7.59
CA VAL A 41 -0.04 -3.43 -8.58
C VAL A 41 1.06 -2.38 -8.64
N SER A 42 2.32 -2.80 -8.58
CA SER A 42 3.45 -1.88 -8.71
C SER A 42 3.75 -1.57 -10.17
N ILE A 43 4.07 -0.31 -10.46
CA ILE A 43 4.38 0.18 -11.81
C ILE A 43 5.69 -0.43 -12.35
N ASP A 44 6.64 -0.74 -11.46
CA ASP A 44 7.94 -1.31 -11.80
C ASP A 44 7.91 -2.85 -11.94
N GLY A 45 6.72 -3.47 -11.88
CA GLY A 45 6.54 -4.93 -11.94
C GLY A 45 7.03 -5.69 -10.72
N ASN A 46 7.56 -5.02 -9.69
CA ASN A 46 8.04 -5.66 -8.47
C ASN A 46 6.93 -5.76 -7.43
N HIS A 47 6.94 -6.85 -6.65
CA HIS A 47 6.03 -6.97 -5.50
C HIS A 47 6.68 -6.43 -4.24
N TYR A 48 5.91 -5.69 -3.45
CA TYR A 48 6.36 -5.13 -2.17
C TYR A 48 5.44 -5.55 -1.03
N ALA A 49 6.02 -5.72 0.15
CA ALA A 49 5.29 -5.96 1.39
C ALA A 49 5.49 -4.81 2.37
N VAL A 50 4.45 -4.49 3.16
CA VAL A 50 4.55 -3.52 4.25
C VAL A 50 5.24 -4.17 5.46
N VAL A 51 6.34 -3.57 5.89
CA VAL A 51 7.13 -4.03 7.04
C VAL A 51 7.19 -2.93 8.08
N HIS A 52 6.78 -3.26 9.31
CA HIS A 52 6.97 -2.42 10.47
C HIS A 52 8.32 -2.74 11.10
N CYS A 53 9.25 -1.78 11.04
CA CYS A 53 10.59 -1.89 11.61
C CYS A 53 10.63 -1.18 12.95
N THR A 54 11.01 -1.89 14.01
CA THR A 54 11.25 -1.31 15.33
C THR A 54 12.62 -1.68 15.85
N GLY A 55 13.31 -0.72 16.46
CA GLY A 55 14.71 -0.89 16.83
C GLY A 55 15.28 0.26 17.64
N TYR A 56 16.59 0.30 17.75
CA TYR A 56 17.34 1.33 18.47
C TYR A 56 18.71 1.59 17.83
N ILE A 57 19.27 2.77 18.11
CA ILE A 57 20.61 3.16 17.63
C ILE A 57 21.70 2.66 18.59
N LYS A 58 22.75 2.04 18.05
CA LYS A 58 23.90 1.49 18.78
C LYS A 58 25.22 1.95 18.13
N ASN A 59 26.28 2.12 18.93
CA ASN A 59 27.62 2.39 18.41
C ASN A 59 28.15 1.23 17.56
N TRP A 60 28.92 1.58 16.53
CA TRP A 60 29.64 0.68 15.65
C TRP A 60 31.09 1.16 15.46
N PRO A 61 32.12 0.33 15.67
CA PRO A 61 32.06 -1.08 16.07
C PRO A 61 31.55 -1.27 17.51
N PRO A 62 31.08 -2.48 17.88
CA PRO A 62 30.71 -2.78 19.25
C PRO A 62 31.91 -2.60 20.19
N SER A 63 31.68 -2.12 21.40
CA SER A 63 32.73 -1.97 22.41
C SER A 63 33.53 -3.27 22.58
N GLY A 64 34.84 -3.20 22.35
CA GLY A 64 35.75 -4.37 22.43
C GLY A 64 36.09 -5.03 21.10
N VAL A 65 35.56 -4.56 19.97
CA VAL A 65 35.93 -5.05 18.64
C VAL A 65 36.80 -4.01 17.93
N GLN A 66 38.10 -4.29 17.78
CA GLN A 66 38.97 -3.51 16.90
C GLN A 66 38.77 -3.98 15.46
N ILE A 67 38.13 -3.16 14.64
CA ILE A 67 38.09 -3.35 13.19
C ILE A 67 39.14 -2.40 12.62
N GLU A 68 40.25 -2.93 12.12
CA GLU A 68 41.24 -2.13 11.39
C GLU A 68 40.56 -1.55 10.13
N ARG A 69 40.25 -0.25 10.16
CA ARG A 69 39.85 0.47 8.95
C ARG A 69 41.13 1.00 8.31
N HIS A 70 41.65 0.28 7.34
CA HIS A 70 42.76 0.75 6.51
C HIS A 70 42.19 1.71 5.43
N ASP A 71 41.84 2.94 5.82
CA ASP A 71 41.61 4.03 4.87
C ASP A 71 42.50 5.23 5.25
N PRO A 72 43.57 5.54 4.49
CA PRO A 72 44.64 6.44 4.95
C PRO A 72 44.31 7.94 4.90
N THR A 73 43.09 8.36 4.54
CA THR A 73 42.84 9.76 4.13
C THR A 73 41.91 10.61 5.00
N ASP A 74 41.35 10.14 6.12
CA ASP A 74 40.38 10.92 6.92
C ASP A 74 40.87 11.24 8.36
N GLU A 75 41.92 12.04 8.49
CA GLU A 75 42.30 12.71 9.73
C GLU A 75 41.36 13.90 10.03
N ASN A 76 40.19 13.66 10.67
CA ASN A 76 39.52 14.57 11.65
C ASN A 76 38.00 14.42 11.81
N HIS A 77 37.35 13.39 11.26
CA HIS A 77 35.97 13.11 11.64
C HIS A 77 35.90 11.93 12.62
N THR A 78 35.84 12.23 13.92
CA THR A 78 35.20 11.36 14.91
C THR A 78 33.70 11.26 14.57
N VAL A 79 33.37 10.61 13.46
CA VAL A 79 32.01 10.22 13.16
C VAL A 79 31.67 9.20 14.23
N ASN A 80 30.78 9.57 15.15
CA ASN A 80 30.09 8.62 16.02
C ASN A 80 29.37 7.62 15.12
N ASN A 81 30.10 6.62 14.66
CA ASN A 81 29.62 5.58 13.78
C ASN A 81 28.57 4.82 14.59
N CYS A 82 27.32 4.95 14.20
CA CYS A 82 26.23 4.24 14.84
C CYS A 82 25.46 3.44 13.80
N CYS A 83 25.02 2.25 14.17
CA CYS A 83 24.12 1.43 13.40
C CYS A 83 22.74 1.39 14.06
N MET A 84 21.72 1.04 13.28
CA MET A 84 20.40 0.74 13.81
C MET A 84 20.25 -0.78 13.92
N VAL A 85 19.94 -1.26 15.11
CA VAL A 85 19.54 -2.66 15.31
C VAL A 85 18.01 -2.68 15.35
N ALA A 86 17.39 -3.39 14.40
CA ALA A 86 15.94 -3.41 14.25
C ALA A 86 15.40 -4.79 13.89
N ILE A 87 14.14 -5.03 14.24
CA ILE A 87 13.35 -6.19 13.82
C ILE A 87 12.27 -5.70 12.86
N GLY A 88 12.21 -6.32 11.67
CA GLY A 88 11.13 -6.11 10.72
C GLY A 88 10.02 -7.12 10.94
N ARG A 89 8.80 -6.65 11.23
CA ARG A 89 7.60 -7.50 11.30
C ARG A 89 6.76 -7.26 10.06
N LEU A 90 6.44 -8.33 9.34
CA LEU A 90 5.51 -8.28 8.23
C LEU A 90 4.12 -7.89 8.76
N GLN A 91 3.58 -6.79 8.27
CA GLN A 91 2.23 -6.39 8.60
C GLN A 91 1.31 -6.88 7.48
N VAL A 92 0.56 -7.95 7.75
CA VAL A 92 -0.55 -8.32 6.88
C VAL A 92 -1.64 -7.27 7.09
N THR A 93 -1.75 -6.34 6.14
CA THR A 93 -2.83 -5.37 6.15
C THR A 93 -4.14 -6.14 6.12
N SER A 94 -5.02 -5.91 7.09
CA SER A 94 -6.41 -6.33 7.03
C SER A 94 -7.14 -5.47 5.99
N VAL A 95 -6.67 -5.51 4.75
CA VAL A 95 -7.50 -5.05 3.64
C VAL A 95 -8.74 -5.94 3.68
N PRO A 96 -9.95 -5.36 3.69
CA PRO A 96 -11.15 -6.16 3.58
C PRO A 96 -10.97 -7.10 2.39
N ASN A 97 -11.33 -8.37 2.59
CA ASN A 97 -11.26 -9.37 1.55
C ASN A 97 -12.29 -9.01 0.49
N THR A 98 -11.99 -8.04 -0.37
CA THR A 98 -12.81 -7.65 -1.52
C THR A 98 -12.64 -8.65 -2.65
N ASN A 99 -12.25 -9.90 -2.35
CA ASN A 99 -12.20 -10.98 -3.33
C ASN A 99 -13.54 -11.10 -4.05
N ASP A 100 -14.68 -10.86 -3.39
CA ASP A 100 -15.98 -10.86 -4.06
C ASP A 100 -16.13 -9.73 -5.11
N LEU A 101 -15.44 -8.59 -4.94
CA LEU A 101 -15.36 -7.53 -5.97
C LEU A 101 -14.28 -7.80 -7.03
N MET A 102 -13.37 -8.73 -6.79
CA MET A 102 -12.20 -9.00 -7.64
C MET A 102 -12.31 -10.31 -8.43
N ALA A 103 -13.18 -11.24 -8.01
CA ALA A 103 -13.09 -12.64 -8.41
C ALA A 103 -13.82 -13.00 -9.71
N THR A 104 -14.71 -12.17 -10.26
CA THR A 104 -15.48 -12.60 -11.44
C THR A 104 -15.66 -11.58 -12.56
N ASN A 105 -15.71 -10.27 -12.33
CA ASN A 105 -15.85 -9.27 -13.43
C ASN A 105 -15.27 -7.88 -13.10
N ALA A 106 -14.18 -7.81 -12.32
CA ALA A 106 -13.62 -6.53 -11.85
C ALA A 106 -13.27 -5.52 -12.96
N ASN A 107 -13.10 -5.98 -14.20
CA ASN A 107 -12.79 -5.13 -15.36
C ASN A 107 -14.01 -4.41 -15.95
N ASN A 108 -15.23 -4.90 -15.69
CA ASN A 108 -16.47 -4.37 -16.29
C ASN A 108 -17.39 -3.71 -15.25
N GLU A 109 -16.95 -3.59 -14.01
CA GLU A 109 -17.69 -2.99 -12.91
C GLU A 109 -16.86 -1.90 -12.23
N PHE A 110 -17.54 -0.88 -11.70
CA PHE A 110 -16.91 0.19 -10.94
C PHE A 110 -17.73 0.51 -9.70
N ILE A 111 -17.08 1.08 -8.69
CA ILE A 111 -17.73 1.47 -7.43
C ILE A 111 -18.02 2.98 -7.49
N SER A 112 -19.23 3.36 -7.11
CA SER A 112 -19.57 4.76 -6.82
C SER A 112 -20.24 4.88 -5.46
N ARG A 113 -20.11 6.05 -4.83
CA ARG A 113 -20.89 6.42 -3.64
C ARG A 113 -21.67 7.69 -3.93
N HIS A 114 -22.85 7.79 -3.34
CA HIS A 114 -23.80 8.84 -3.61
C HIS A 114 -24.27 9.49 -2.31
N SER A 115 -24.61 10.77 -2.36
CA SER A 115 -25.38 11.41 -1.29
C SER A 115 -26.82 10.90 -1.30
N LEU A 116 -27.60 11.22 -0.25
CA LEU A 116 -29.03 10.90 -0.20
C LEU A 116 -29.83 11.54 -1.35
N ASP A 117 -29.33 12.62 -1.93
CA ASP A 117 -29.93 13.30 -3.08
C ASP A 117 -29.47 12.71 -4.43
N GLY A 118 -28.71 11.60 -4.42
CA GLY A 118 -28.20 10.94 -5.62
C GLY A 118 -26.99 11.63 -6.26
N LYS A 119 -26.27 12.52 -5.55
CA LYS A 119 -25.05 13.14 -6.11
C LYS A 119 -23.86 12.23 -5.93
N PHE A 120 -23.03 12.05 -6.96
CA PHE A 120 -21.77 11.32 -6.84
C PHE A 120 -20.83 11.99 -5.83
N THR A 121 -20.51 11.28 -4.75
CA THR A 121 -19.53 11.70 -3.72
C THR A 121 -18.21 10.96 -3.84
N PHE A 122 -18.20 9.83 -4.55
CA PHE A 122 -17.01 9.08 -4.90
C PHE A 122 -17.27 8.30 -6.19
N VAL A 123 -16.26 8.24 -7.06
CA VAL A 123 -16.29 7.46 -8.29
C VAL A 123 -14.93 6.79 -8.47
N ASP A 124 -14.95 5.48 -8.70
CA ASP A 124 -13.76 4.68 -9.00
C ASP A 124 -13.16 5.06 -10.36
N GLN A 125 -11.84 5.05 -10.48
CA GLN A 125 -11.09 5.34 -11.70
C GLN A 125 -11.48 4.43 -12.87
N ARG A 126 -11.94 3.20 -12.58
CA ARG A 126 -12.39 2.24 -13.60
C ARG A 126 -13.55 2.73 -14.46
N VAL A 127 -14.32 3.72 -14.00
CA VAL A 127 -15.44 4.30 -14.76
C VAL A 127 -15.03 4.78 -16.15
N THR A 128 -13.78 5.23 -16.32
CA THR A 128 -13.24 5.66 -17.62
C THR A 128 -13.28 4.54 -18.65
N ASN A 129 -12.86 3.33 -18.26
CA ASN A 129 -12.82 2.20 -19.17
C ASN A 129 -14.20 1.61 -19.44
N ILE A 130 -15.14 1.79 -18.51
CA ILE A 130 -16.47 1.16 -18.56
C ILE A 130 -17.49 2.08 -19.24
N LEU A 131 -17.54 3.36 -18.86
CA LEU A 131 -18.53 4.34 -19.32
C LEU A 131 -17.93 5.48 -20.15
N GLY A 132 -16.59 5.61 -20.23
CA GLY A 132 -15.93 6.67 -20.98
C GLY A 132 -15.81 8.01 -20.25
N TYR A 133 -16.46 8.18 -19.10
CA TYR A 133 -16.35 9.41 -18.29
C TYR A 133 -15.10 9.41 -17.43
N GLN A 134 -14.52 10.57 -17.21
CA GLN A 134 -13.54 10.77 -16.15
C GLN A 134 -14.25 10.93 -14.79
N PRO A 135 -13.66 10.46 -13.68
CA PRO A 135 -14.26 10.62 -12.35
C PRO A 135 -14.63 12.08 -12.03
N GLN A 136 -13.82 13.06 -12.45
CA GLN A 136 -14.10 14.48 -12.18
C GLN A 136 -15.34 14.99 -12.91
N GLU A 137 -15.75 14.37 -14.02
CA GLU A 137 -16.94 14.76 -14.79
C GLU A 137 -18.23 14.33 -14.09
N LEU A 138 -18.18 13.22 -13.35
CA LEU A 138 -19.32 12.66 -12.63
C LEU A 138 -19.44 13.22 -11.21
N LEU A 139 -18.32 13.53 -10.54
CA LEU A 139 -18.33 14.04 -9.18
C LEU A 139 -19.23 15.28 -9.03
N ASN A 140 -20.06 15.29 -7.98
CA ASN A 140 -21.08 16.29 -7.68
C ASN A 140 -22.23 16.43 -8.70
N LYS A 141 -22.29 15.56 -9.72
CA LYS A 141 -23.46 15.45 -10.61
C LYS A 141 -24.48 14.49 -10.03
N ILE A 142 -25.73 14.63 -10.47
CA ILE A 142 -26.84 13.77 -10.04
C ILE A 142 -26.80 12.50 -10.90
N CYS A 143 -26.78 11.32 -10.27
CA CYS A 143 -26.70 10.04 -10.97
C CYS A 143 -27.90 9.78 -11.89
N PHE A 144 -29.08 10.27 -11.52
CA PHE A 144 -30.32 10.12 -12.28
C PHE A 144 -30.28 10.78 -13.66
N ASP A 145 -29.42 11.78 -13.87
CA ASP A 145 -29.27 12.47 -15.16
C ASP A 145 -28.57 11.58 -16.22
N TYR A 146 -27.94 10.49 -15.77
CA TYR A 146 -27.22 9.54 -16.63
C TYR A 146 -28.04 8.29 -16.95
N TYR A 147 -29.23 8.14 -16.38
CA TYR A 147 -30.13 7.03 -16.70
C TYR A 147 -31.00 7.35 -17.91
N HIS A 148 -31.38 6.31 -18.65
CA HIS A 148 -32.33 6.45 -19.74
C HIS A 148 -33.66 7.05 -19.20
N PRO A 149 -34.32 7.97 -19.93
CA PRO A 149 -35.51 8.66 -19.44
C PRO A 149 -36.63 7.72 -18.95
N GLU A 150 -36.78 6.55 -19.57
CA GLU A 150 -37.77 5.54 -19.20
C GLU A 150 -37.47 4.87 -17.85
N ASP A 151 -36.20 4.83 -17.42
CA ASP A 151 -35.75 4.15 -16.20
C ASP A 151 -35.63 5.10 -15.01
N GLN A 152 -35.62 6.41 -15.23
CA GLN A 152 -35.35 7.40 -14.17
C GLN A 152 -36.31 7.30 -12.99
N SER A 153 -37.61 7.09 -13.25
CA SER A 153 -38.63 6.98 -12.21
C SER A 153 -38.39 5.76 -11.32
N HIS A 154 -38.13 4.61 -11.94
CA HIS A 154 -37.86 3.36 -11.23
C HIS A 154 -36.57 3.45 -10.41
N MET A 155 -35.50 4.00 -10.98
CA MET A 155 -34.22 4.17 -10.27
C MET A 155 -34.32 5.11 -9.07
N LYS A 156 -35.07 6.22 -9.20
CA LYS A 156 -35.30 7.16 -8.08
C LYS A 156 -36.10 6.53 -6.94
N GLU A 157 -37.06 5.66 -7.25
CA GLU A 157 -37.82 4.93 -6.24
C GLU A 157 -36.93 3.91 -5.53
N SER A 158 -36.16 3.12 -6.29
CA SER A 158 -35.22 2.15 -5.73
C SER A 158 -34.13 2.80 -4.86
N PHE A 159 -33.75 4.05 -5.11
CA PHE A 159 -32.71 4.75 -4.35
C PHE A 159 -33.19 5.25 -2.97
N LYS A 160 -34.51 5.36 -2.76
CA LYS A 160 -35.09 5.84 -1.49
C LYS A 160 -35.26 4.74 -0.44
N HIS A 161 -35.12 3.48 -0.83
CA HIS A 161 -35.27 2.29 0.02
C HIS A 161 -33.91 1.72 0.42
#